data_AF-A0A9W6EUT8-F1
#
_entry.id   AF-A0A9W6EUT8-F1
#
_cell.length_a   1.000
_cell.length_b   1.000
_cell.length_c   1.000
_cell.angle_alpha   90.00
_cell.angle_beta   90.00
_cell.angle_gamma   90.00
#
_symmetry.space_group_name_H-M   'P 1'
#
loop_
_entity.id
_entity.type
_entity.pdbx_description
1 polymer ?
#
loop_
_entity_poly.entity_id
_entity_poly.type
_entity_poly.pdbx_seq_one_letter_code
_entity_poly.pdbx_strand_id
1 'polypeptide(L)'
;MHQIRRMIEASGLIGLLVFLFLGSGMASAKHVHRSRAKRNTVTIYLARHGQTTGNVMTLDEGWDDYPLTPKGDQVAKDVGAGLRGIHFTDAACGKLIRHLDTIKDMLDYSNNSNVTVL
;
A
#
# COMPACT_ATOMS: atom_id res chain seq x y z
N MET A 1 -36.00 53.27 -47.74
CA MET A 1 -36.44 51.85 -47.75
C MET A 1 -35.32 50.82 -47.99
N HIS A 2 -34.04 51.17 -47.83
CA HIS A 2 -32.91 50.21 -48.00
C HIS A 2 -32.29 49.71 -46.67
N GLN A 3 -32.53 50.41 -45.55
CA GLN A 3 -31.93 50.08 -44.24
C GLN A 3 -32.75 49.05 -43.42
N ILE A 4 -34.07 48.95 -43.63
CA ILE A 4 -34.95 48.05 -42.86
C ILE A 4 -34.85 46.58 -43.32
N ARG A 5 -34.53 46.35 -44.61
CA ARG A 5 -34.40 44.97 -45.14
C ARG A 5 -33.18 44.22 -44.58
N ARG A 6 -32.10 44.92 -44.19
CA ARG A 6 -30.88 44.29 -43.64
C ARG A 6 -31.04 43.81 -42.18
N MET A 7 -31.97 44.39 -41.41
CA MET A 7 -32.21 43.95 -40.03
C MET A 7 -33.01 42.64 -39.94
N ILE A 8 -33.86 42.34 -40.94
CA ILE A 8 -34.69 41.12 -40.94
C ILE A 8 -33.86 39.88 -41.27
N GLU A 9 -32.84 40.00 -42.14
CA GLU A 9 -31.94 38.90 -42.49
C GLU A 9 -31.02 38.48 -41.33
N ALA A 10 -30.57 39.43 -40.49
CA ALA A 10 -29.72 39.16 -39.34
C ALA A 10 -30.46 38.57 -38.12
N SER A 11 -31.78 38.73 -38.06
CA SER A 11 -32.61 38.30 -36.91
C SER A 11 -33.08 36.85 -37.04
N GLY A 12 -33.20 36.32 -38.27
CA GLY A 12 -33.57 34.92 -38.53
C GLY A 12 -32.47 33.91 -38.17
N LEU A 13 -31.20 34.33 -38.21
CA LEU A 13 -30.06 33.44 -37.95
C LEU A 13 -29.84 33.20 -36.44
N ILE A 14 -30.25 34.15 -35.60
CA ILE A 14 -30.13 34.05 -34.13
C ILE A 14 -31.21 33.12 -33.57
N GLY A 15 -32.43 33.16 -34.11
CA GLY A 15 -33.53 32.26 -33.71
C GLY A 15 -33.27 30.79 -34.06
N LEU A 16 -32.59 30.51 -35.18
CA LEU A 16 -32.25 29.16 -35.62
C LEU A 16 -31.13 28.53 -34.78
N LEU A 17 -30.18 29.34 -34.28
CA LEU A 17 -29.09 28.87 -33.40
C LEU A 17 -29.58 28.50 -32.00
N VAL A 18 -30.62 29.17 -31.47
CA VAL A 18 -31.19 28.86 -30.15
C VAL A 18 -32.03 27.57 -30.18
N PHE A 19 -32.69 27.26 -31.29
CA PHE A 19 -33.46 26.01 -31.44
C PHE A 19 -32.57 24.76 -31.61
N LEU A 20 -31.33 24.91 -32.10
CA LEU A 20 -30.39 23.80 -32.27
C LEU A 20 -29.71 23.34 -30.97
N PHE A 21 -29.84 24.09 -29.87
CA PHE A 21 -29.23 23.73 -28.58
C PHE A 21 -30.16 23.03 -27.58
N LEU A 22 -31.46 22.91 -27.85
CA LEU A 22 -32.41 22.21 -26.94
C LEU A 22 -32.63 20.72 -27.29
N GLY A 23 -32.02 20.20 -28.37
CA GLY A 23 -32.35 18.89 -28.94
C GLY A 23 -31.39 17.74 -28.64
N SER A 24 -30.36 17.93 -27.81
CA SER A 24 -29.44 16.84 -27.47
C SER A 24 -29.99 16.04 -26.29
N GLY A 25 -30.71 14.97 -26.61
CA GLY A 25 -31.36 14.07 -25.66
C GLY A 25 -30.44 13.66 -24.50
N MET A 26 -30.97 13.73 -23.28
CA MET A 26 -30.40 13.06 -22.13
C MET A 26 -30.46 11.54 -22.38
N ALA A 27 -29.43 10.99 -23.01
CA ALA A 27 -29.15 9.58 -22.92
C ALA A 27 -28.78 9.29 -21.47
N SER A 28 -29.77 8.89 -20.67
CA SER A 28 -29.56 8.35 -19.33
C SER A 28 -28.68 7.12 -19.45
N ALA A 29 -27.37 7.31 -19.29
CA ALA A 29 -26.42 6.23 -19.17
C ALA A 29 -26.88 5.35 -18.00
N LYS A 30 -27.30 4.11 -18.32
CA LYS A 30 -27.55 3.10 -17.28
C LYS A 30 -26.26 2.97 -16.50
N HIS A 31 -26.26 3.43 -15.24
CA HIS A 31 -25.15 3.24 -14.34
C HIS A 31 -25.08 1.74 -14.02
N VAL A 32 -24.36 0.99 -14.84
CA VAL A 32 -24.09 -0.43 -14.60
C VAL A 32 -23.18 -0.47 -13.37
N HIS A 33 -23.76 -0.86 -12.24
CA HIS A 33 -23.03 -1.04 -11.00
C HIS A 33 -22.15 -2.29 -11.12
N ARG A 34 -21.02 -2.14 -11.83
CA ARG A 34 -20.03 -3.20 -11.98
C ARG A 34 -19.37 -3.36 -10.62
N SER A 35 -19.65 -4.46 -9.91
CA SER A 35 -19.04 -4.74 -8.62
C SER A 35 -17.52 -4.72 -8.79
N ARG A 36 -16.85 -3.82 -8.07
CA ARG A 36 -15.39 -3.77 -8.06
C ARG A 36 -14.91 -5.03 -7.36
N ALA A 37 -14.20 -5.90 -8.09
CA ALA A 37 -13.61 -7.09 -7.51
C ALA A 37 -12.76 -6.71 -6.28
N LYS A 38 -13.03 -7.36 -5.14
CA LYS A 38 -12.29 -7.15 -3.90
C LYS A 38 -10.84 -7.59 -4.11
N ARG A 39 -9.91 -6.64 -4.20
CA ARG A 39 -8.47 -6.95 -4.23
C ARG A 39 -7.99 -7.17 -2.80
N ASN A 40 -7.62 -8.41 -2.50
CA ASN A 40 -6.91 -8.72 -1.25
C ASN A 40 -5.48 -8.23 -1.40
N THR A 41 -5.12 -7.19 -0.66
CA THR A 41 -3.75 -6.64 -0.64
C THR A 41 -3.00 -7.32 0.49
N VAL A 42 -1.78 -7.80 0.20
CA VAL A 42 -0.87 -8.35 1.21
C VAL A 42 0.29 -7.37 1.36
N THR A 43 0.60 -7.00 2.60
CA THR A 43 1.76 -6.18 2.93
C THR A 43 2.80 -7.06 3.59
N ILE A 44 4.00 -7.11 3.01
CA ILE A 44 5.11 -7.93 3.51
C ILE A 44 6.13 -7.00 4.17
N TYR A 45 6.47 -7.30 5.42
CA TYR A 45 7.54 -6.63 6.16
C TYR A 45 8.74 -7.57 6.19
N LEU A 46 9.82 -7.18 5.51
CA LEU A 46 11.06 -7.96 5.47
C LEU A 46 12.09 -7.33 6.40
N ALA A 47 12.56 -8.10 7.38
CA ALA A 47 13.59 -7.69 8.32
C ALA A 47 14.84 -8.57 8.18
N ARG A 48 16.02 -7.97 8.37
CA ARG A 48 17.28 -8.70 8.56
C ARG A 48 17.43 -9.07 10.05
N HIS A 49 18.08 -10.19 10.33
CA HIS A 49 18.42 -10.57 11.71
C HIS A 49 19.28 -9.50 12.41
N GLY A 50 19.23 -9.49 13.75
CA GLY A 50 20.11 -8.64 14.57
C GLY A 50 21.60 -8.97 14.38
N GLN A 51 22.47 -8.09 14.88
CA GLN A 51 23.92 -8.32 14.85
C GLN A 51 24.29 -9.61 15.59
N THR A 52 25.14 -10.43 14.99
CA THR A 52 25.67 -11.68 15.56
C THR A 52 27.12 -11.56 16.01
N THR A 53 27.62 -12.54 16.75
CA THR A 53 29.05 -12.61 17.10
C THR A 53 29.95 -12.76 15.87
N GLY A 54 29.53 -13.51 14.84
CA GLY A 54 30.29 -13.64 13.58
C GLY A 54 30.36 -12.33 12.79
N ASN A 55 29.30 -11.49 12.81
CA ASN A 55 29.36 -10.12 12.27
C ASN A 55 30.44 -9.28 12.97
N VAL A 56 30.54 -9.35 14.31
CA VAL A 56 31.56 -8.62 15.07
C VAL A 56 32.97 -9.15 14.77
N MET A 57 33.10 -10.46 14.58
CA MET A 57 34.36 -11.11 14.19
C MET A 57 34.68 -10.95 12.69
N THR A 58 33.84 -10.26 11.92
CA THR A 58 33.99 -10.06 10.47
C THR A 58 34.11 -11.36 9.67
N LEU A 59 33.35 -12.38 10.07
CA LEU A 59 33.24 -13.65 9.36
C LEU A 59 32.15 -13.59 8.29
N ASP A 60 32.32 -14.37 7.22
CA ASP A 60 31.29 -14.57 6.20
C ASP A 60 30.20 -15.53 6.73
N GLU A 61 29.00 -15.00 6.98
CA GLU A 61 27.89 -15.77 7.55
C GLU A 61 26.94 -16.28 6.47
N GLY A 62 27.18 -17.51 6.01
CA GLY A 62 26.25 -18.27 5.19
C GLY A 62 25.28 -19.08 6.04
N TRP A 63 25.44 -20.40 6.01
CA TRP A 63 24.60 -21.36 6.74
C TRP A 63 25.12 -21.66 8.15
N ASP A 64 26.35 -21.27 8.46
CA ASP A 64 26.89 -21.32 9.81
C ASP A 64 26.07 -20.42 10.73
N ASP A 65 25.92 -20.85 11.99
CA ASP A 65 25.11 -20.14 12.96
C ASP A 65 25.93 -19.51 14.06
N TYR A 66 25.67 -18.23 14.26
CA TYR A 66 26.28 -17.41 15.29
C TYR A 66 25.15 -16.73 16.06
N PRO A 67 25.17 -16.79 17.40
CA PRO A 67 24.13 -16.17 18.20
C PRO A 67 24.14 -14.65 18.03
N LEU A 68 23.00 -14.02 18.32
CA LEU A 68 22.91 -12.58 18.42
C LEU A 68 23.87 -12.06 19.51
N THR A 69 24.46 -10.89 19.27
CA THR A 69 25.11 -10.14 20.35
C THR A 69 24.04 -9.50 21.24
N PRO A 70 24.38 -9.10 22.48
CA PRO A 70 23.45 -8.31 23.31
C PRO A 70 22.95 -7.05 22.60
N LYS A 71 23.79 -6.45 21.74
CA LYS A 71 23.39 -5.31 20.91
C LYS A 71 22.40 -5.72 19.80
N GLY A 72 22.62 -6.86 19.15
CA GLY A 72 21.73 -7.38 18.11
C GLY A 72 20.35 -7.70 18.64
N ASP A 73 20.28 -8.35 19.80
CA ASP A 73 19.06 -8.63 20.57
C ASP A 73 18.32 -7.33 20.94
N GLN A 74 19.02 -6.34 21.52
CA GLN A 74 18.39 -5.06 21.86
C GLN A 74 17.82 -4.34 20.63
N VAL A 75 18.53 -4.36 19.50
CA VAL A 75 18.03 -3.76 18.25
C VAL A 75 16.79 -4.48 17.74
N ALA A 76 16.72 -5.82 17.84
CA ALA A 76 15.52 -6.57 17.46
C ALA A 76 14.30 -6.15 18.30
N LYS A 77 14.49 -5.96 19.61
CA LYS A 77 13.48 -5.46 20.55
C LYS A 77 13.03 -4.05 20.22
N ASP A 78 13.96 -3.16 19.89
CA ASP A 78 13.67 -1.78 19.51
C ASP A 78 12.86 -1.71 18.21
N VAL A 79 13.20 -2.55 17.21
CA VAL A 79 12.42 -2.69 15.98
C VAL A 79 11.02 -3.21 16.30
N GLY A 80 10.89 -4.25 17.13
CA GLY A 80 9.60 -4.74 17.61
C GLY A 80 8.76 -3.63 18.24
N ALA A 81 9.34 -2.85 19.15
CA ALA A 81 8.67 -1.72 19.78
C ALA A 81 8.21 -0.67 18.75
N GLY A 82 8.98 -0.41 17.69
CA GLY A 82 8.60 0.47 16.59
C GLY A 82 7.47 -0.04 15.71
N LEU A 83 7.20 -1.36 15.72
CA LEU A 83 6.12 -2.00 14.96
C LEU A 83 4.80 -2.11 15.74
N ARG A 84 4.74 -1.57 16.97
CA ARG A 84 3.49 -1.54 17.75
C ARG A 84 2.37 -0.85 16.97
N GLY A 85 1.20 -1.48 16.97
CA GLY A 85 0.03 -1.02 16.21
C GLY A 85 -0.09 -1.66 14.83
N ILE A 86 0.91 -2.40 14.37
CA ILE A 86 0.80 -3.30 13.22
C ILE A 86 0.40 -4.67 13.73
N HIS A 87 -0.70 -5.20 13.18
CA HIS A 87 -1.19 -6.54 13.49
C HIS A 87 -0.75 -7.51 12.39
N PHE A 88 0.17 -8.41 12.73
CA PHE A 88 0.63 -9.43 11.80
C PHE A 88 -0.32 -10.64 11.82
N THR A 89 -0.64 -11.17 10.64
CA THR A 89 -1.42 -12.41 10.52
C THR A 89 -0.52 -13.64 10.56
N ASP A 90 0.69 -13.52 10.02
CA ASP A 90 1.65 -14.60 9.84
C ASP A 90 3.07 -14.06 10.06
N ALA A 91 3.95 -14.93 10.54
CA ALA A 91 5.36 -14.67 10.72
C ALA A 91 6.17 -15.88 10.26
N ALA A 92 7.30 -15.66 9.57
CA ALA A 92 8.14 -16.74 9.07
C ALA A 92 9.62 -16.32 9.12
N CYS A 93 10.51 -17.29 9.36
CA CYS A 93 11.94 -17.04 9.40
C CYS A 93 12.75 -18.23 8.86
N GLY A 94 14.07 -18.07 8.70
CA GLY A 94 14.95 -19.19 8.34
C GLY A 94 15.22 -20.12 9.53
N LYS A 95 15.84 -21.28 9.28
CA LYS A 95 16.09 -22.32 10.30
C LYS A 95 17.24 -22.05 11.29
N LEU A 96 17.82 -20.86 11.27
CA LEU A 96 18.99 -20.51 12.08
C LEU A 96 18.54 -19.77 13.34
N ILE A 97 19.21 -20.00 14.46
CA ILE A 97 18.85 -19.45 15.78
C ILE A 97 18.82 -17.93 15.72
N ARG A 98 19.77 -17.29 15.04
CA ARG A 98 19.75 -15.82 14.84
C ARG A 98 18.49 -15.29 14.18
N HIS A 99 17.86 -16.06 13.28
CA HIS A 99 16.58 -15.70 12.67
C HIS A 99 15.43 -15.86 13.67
N LEU A 100 15.41 -17.00 14.37
CA LEU A 100 14.37 -17.33 15.35
C LEU A 100 14.36 -16.35 16.52
N ASP A 101 15.52 -16.03 17.08
CA ASP A 101 15.65 -15.12 18.21
C ASP A 101 15.22 -13.71 17.80
N THR A 102 15.69 -13.22 16.63
CA THR A 102 15.29 -11.89 16.13
C THR A 102 13.77 -11.80 15.94
N ILE A 103 13.13 -12.78 15.29
CA ILE A 103 11.70 -12.69 15.00
C ILE A 103 10.87 -12.80 16.29
N LYS A 104 11.30 -13.61 17.26
CA LYS A 104 10.65 -13.70 18.58
C LYS A 104 10.71 -12.37 19.31
N ASP A 105 11.89 -11.76 19.40
CA ASP A 105 12.05 -10.44 20.03
C ASP A 105 11.16 -9.39 19.34
N MET A 106 11.13 -9.38 18.00
CA MET A 106 10.29 -8.44 17.25
C MET A 106 8.79 -8.66 17.50
N LEU A 107 8.32 -9.92 17.53
CA LEU A 107 6.90 -10.23 17.79
C LEU A 107 6.52 -9.91 19.23
N ASP A 108 7.35 -10.26 20.20
CA ASP A 108 7.11 -10.00 21.61
C ASP A 108 7.02 -8.50 21.89
N TYR A 109 7.95 -7.70 21.36
CA TYR A 109 8.01 -6.27 21.62
C TYR A 109 7.04 -5.43 20.76
N SER A 110 6.46 -6.02 19.71
CA SER A 110 5.41 -5.40 18.87
C SER A 110 3.98 -5.68 19.35
N ASN A 111 3.80 -6.43 20.44
CA ASN A 111 2.51 -6.95 20.93
C ASN A 111 1.85 -7.96 19.96
N ASN A 112 2.65 -8.77 19.27
CA ASN A 112 2.21 -9.84 18.38
C ASN A 112 2.73 -11.22 18.83
N SER A 113 2.99 -11.41 20.12
CA SER A 113 3.54 -12.67 20.69
C SER A 113 2.63 -13.89 20.50
N ASN A 114 1.35 -13.67 20.14
CA ASN A 114 0.39 -14.71 19.83
C ASN A 114 0.48 -15.22 18.38
N VAL A 115 1.32 -14.60 17.53
CA VAL A 115 1.52 -15.03 16.14
C VAL A 115 2.51 -16.18 16.12
N THR A 116 2.09 -17.33 15.59
CA THR A 116 2.97 -18.49 15.41
C THR A 116 4.01 -18.20 14.33
N VAL A 117 5.28 -18.48 14.64
CA VAL A 117 6.37 -18.44 13.66
C VAL A 117 6.39 -19.75 12.87
N LEU A 118 6.30 -19.64 11.54
CA LEU A 118 6.37 -20.74 10.57
C LEU A 118 7.82 -21.13 10.24
#